data_AF-A0A7V2MPT8-F1
#
_entry.id   AF-A0A7V2MPT8-F1
#
_cell.length_a   1.000
_cell.length_b   1.000
_cell.length_c   1.000
_cell.angle_alpha   90.00
_cell.angle_beta   90.00
_cell.angle_gamma   90.00
#
_symmetry.space_group_name_H-M   'P 1'
#
loop_
_entity.id
_entity.type
_entity.pdbx_description
1 polymer ?
#
loop_
_entity_poly.entity_id
_entity_poly.type
_entity_poly.pdbx_seq_one_letter_code
_entity_poly.pdbx_strand_id
1 'polypeptide(L)'
;MRGLSLLLTVILLAGLLPAGRGLAFDTSSTNFVNGRYYNALIPDGDYIAKDSMSVADIQNFLASKGSYLASAPPSVLGEGNLGRSAAQIIWDAAHGKYDAAGYFNGIDINESTGTISPRVILVTLQKEQSLVTNPSPSQRALDCAMGYEGGNGCQWMFDNKPHWKGFANQVEWASWQLRYNYEIAGRDVGWWNQYYPWSYPYYYYQGNTLSFADSTGVYSVTFSNQATAALYRYTPYVFNGNYNFWKHIVDWFGIVANPGSSGGSFNDTSTVNTATYRGSFTISGAKQSENRAYFEGQLIADLGTGTWSVTFEPTVGRRDYRVEYKDASGAVVATKLITIDRRKVGDVNGDGRVDLLDVSHMSDAWGQTVKDDASINLNPEVDNVVDLLDISLLANSFEG
;
A
#
# COMPACT_ATOMS: atom_id res chain seq x y z
N MET A 1 67.29 -16.38 -4.64
CA MET A 1 66.12 -16.32 -3.72
C MET A 1 65.98 -14.87 -3.30
N ARG A 2 65.04 -14.06 -3.78
CA ARG A 2 63.58 -14.20 -3.75
C ARG A 2 62.97 -13.59 -5.02
N GLY A 3 62.06 -14.33 -5.65
CA GLY A 3 61.39 -13.94 -6.88
C GLY A 3 60.24 -12.97 -6.62
N LEU A 4 60.18 -11.95 -7.48
CA LEU A 4 59.02 -11.12 -7.78
C LEU A 4 57.89 -12.04 -8.29
N SER A 5 56.67 -11.90 -7.78
CA SER A 5 55.50 -12.48 -8.46
C SER A 5 54.29 -11.55 -8.38
N LEU A 6 53.92 -11.11 -9.58
CA LEU A 6 52.69 -10.43 -9.98
C LEU A 6 51.47 -11.21 -9.46
N LEU A 7 50.58 -10.57 -8.71
CA LEU A 7 49.22 -11.07 -8.56
C LEU A 7 48.28 -10.25 -9.44
N LEU A 8 47.82 -10.91 -10.50
CA LEU A 8 46.66 -10.56 -11.31
C LEU A 8 45.43 -10.52 -10.40
N THR A 9 44.81 -9.36 -10.19
CA THR A 9 43.48 -9.29 -9.58
C THR A 9 42.44 -9.24 -10.71
N VAL A 10 41.77 -10.37 -10.91
CA VAL A 10 40.61 -10.51 -11.78
C VAL A 10 39.49 -9.63 -11.22
N ILE A 11 39.09 -8.60 -11.96
CA ILE A 11 37.86 -7.86 -11.71
C ILE A 11 36.70 -8.76 -12.17
N LEU A 12 36.13 -9.55 -11.24
CA LEU A 12 34.88 -10.24 -11.49
C LEU A 12 33.74 -9.31 -11.06
N LEU A 13 33.17 -8.63 -12.06
CA LEU A 13 31.90 -7.93 -11.95
C LEU A 13 30.81 -9.01 -11.87
N ALA A 14 30.33 -9.33 -10.67
CA ALA A 14 29.21 -10.27 -10.47
C ALA A 14 28.08 -9.60 -9.69
N GLY A 15 27.12 -9.10 -10.47
CA GLY A 15 25.68 -9.06 -10.16
C GLY A 15 25.23 -8.56 -8.80
N LEU A 16 24.80 -7.29 -8.75
CA LEU A 16 23.84 -6.83 -7.75
C LEU A 16 22.50 -7.60 -7.88
N LEU A 17 22.08 -8.19 -6.75
CA LEU A 17 20.72 -8.48 -6.27
C LEU A 17 19.96 -9.66 -6.93
N PRO A 18 19.11 -10.39 -6.16
CA PRO A 18 17.85 -9.84 -5.64
C PRO A 18 17.65 -9.92 -4.13
N ALA A 19 17.00 -8.87 -3.63
CA ALA A 19 16.43 -8.74 -2.30
C ALA A 19 15.56 -9.93 -1.86
N GLY A 20 15.70 -10.34 -0.60
CA GLY A 20 14.78 -11.26 0.06
C GLY A 20 13.35 -10.71 0.02
N ARG A 21 12.48 -11.40 -0.73
CA ARG A 21 11.07 -11.07 -0.89
C ARG A 21 10.31 -11.48 0.37
N GLY A 22 9.93 -10.52 1.21
CA GLY A 22 8.75 -10.70 2.06
C GLY A 22 7.57 -11.02 1.15
N LEU A 23 6.68 -11.93 1.56
CA LEU A 23 5.50 -12.28 0.77
C LEU A 23 4.64 -11.02 0.62
N ALA A 24 4.67 -10.43 -0.59
CA ALA A 24 3.88 -9.26 -0.92
C ALA A 24 2.39 -9.61 -0.81
N PHE A 25 1.60 -8.66 -0.33
CA PHE A 25 0.15 -8.74 -0.40
C PHE A 25 -0.25 -9.02 -1.86
N ASP A 26 -1.15 -9.99 -2.10
CA ASP A 26 -1.53 -10.36 -3.47
C ASP A 26 -2.32 -9.23 -4.13
N THR A 27 -1.67 -8.42 -4.96
CA THR A 27 -2.32 -7.36 -5.73
C THR A 27 -2.87 -7.85 -7.08
N SER A 28 -3.12 -9.14 -7.26
CA SER A 28 -3.72 -9.67 -8.49
C SER A 28 -5.13 -9.13 -8.69
N SER A 29 -5.55 -9.05 -9.96
CA SER A 29 -6.93 -8.71 -10.31
C SER A 29 -7.93 -9.71 -9.74
N THR A 30 -7.54 -10.98 -9.63
CA THR A 30 -8.33 -12.02 -8.98
C THR A 30 -8.56 -11.70 -7.51
N ASN A 31 -7.53 -11.34 -6.74
CA ASN A 31 -7.70 -10.96 -5.35
C ASN A 31 -8.48 -9.64 -5.20
N PHE A 32 -8.24 -8.68 -6.09
CA PHE A 32 -8.99 -7.43 -6.14
C PHE A 32 -10.51 -7.67 -6.23
N VAL A 33 -10.92 -8.58 -7.12
CA VAL A 33 -12.34 -8.94 -7.32
C VAL A 33 -12.87 -9.79 -6.18
N ASN A 34 -12.16 -10.88 -5.81
CA ASN A 34 -12.63 -11.83 -4.79
C ASN A 34 -12.73 -11.16 -3.41
N GLY A 35 -11.75 -10.33 -3.07
CA GLY A 35 -11.75 -9.53 -1.84
C GLY A 35 -12.64 -8.29 -1.92
N ARG A 36 -13.26 -8.00 -3.07
CA ARG A 36 -14.12 -6.84 -3.31
C ARG A 36 -13.46 -5.50 -2.97
N TYR A 37 -12.16 -5.39 -3.17
CA TYR A 37 -11.40 -4.16 -2.90
C TYR A 37 -11.84 -2.98 -3.77
N TYR A 38 -12.57 -3.22 -4.86
CA TYR A 38 -13.26 -2.16 -5.60
C TYR A 38 -14.29 -1.38 -4.76
N ASN A 39 -14.73 -1.89 -3.60
CA ASN A 39 -15.62 -1.16 -2.67
C ASN A 39 -14.87 -0.30 -1.63
N ALA A 40 -13.59 -0.59 -1.35
CA ALA A 40 -12.73 0.32 -0.60
C ALA A 40 -11.29 0.27 -1.12
N LEU A 41 -10.87 1.38 -1.71
CA LEU A 41 -9.57 1.46 -2.40
C LEU A 41 -8.44 1.90 -1.47
N ILE A 42 -8.75 2.77 -0.50
CA ILE A 42 -7.82 3.33 0.48
C ILE A 42 -8.62 3.82 1.71
N PRO A 43 -8.12 3.69 2.95
CA PRO A 43 -8.79 4.28 4.12
C PRO A 43 -8.86 5.81 4.03
N ASP A 44 -9.91 6.41 4.58
CA ASP A 44 -10.09 7.87 4.55
C ASP A 44 -8.93 8.62 5.22
N GLY A 45 -8.42 8.10 6.35
CA GLY A 45 -7.27 8.69 7.05
C GLY A 45 -6.01 8.74 6.21
N ASP A 46 -5.69 7.65 5.51
CA ASP A 46 -4.54 7.60 4.58
C ASP A 46 -4.77 8.48 3.33
N TYR A 47 -6.02 8.61 2.88
CA TYR A 47 -6.37 9.43 1.73
C TYR A 47 -6.11 10.92 1.96
N ILE A 48 -6.43 11.44 3.16
CA ILE A 48 -6.27 12.87 3.50
C ILE A 48 -5.00 13.18 4.30
N ALA A 49 -4.13 12.21 4.54
CA ALA A 49 -2.89 12.39 5.32
C ALA A 49 -1.87 13.28 4.57
N LYS A 50 -2.09 14.60 4.58
CA LYS A 50 -1.23 15.59 3.90
C LYS A 50 0.23 15.55 4.37
N ASP A 51 0.46 15.16 5.63
CA ASP A 51 1.78 15.03 6.26
C ASP A 51 2.41 13.62 6.11
N SER A 52 1.81 12.72 5.30
CA SER A 52 2.28 11.33 5.17
C SER A 52 3.64 11.17 4.47
N MET A 53 4.15 12.23 3.84
CA MET A 53 5.49 12.30 3.26
C MET A 53 6.01 13.75 3.33
N SER A 54 7.27 13.92 3.72
CA SER A 54 7.98 15.20 3.55
C SER A 54 8.41 15.42 2.09
N VAL A 55 8.84 16.64 1.73
CA VAL A 55 9.45 16.92 0.41
C VAL A 55 10.63 15.99 0.12
N ALA A 56 11.45 15.72 1.14
CA ALA A 56 12.59 14.80 1.02
C ALA A 56 12.13 13.35 0.77
N ASP A 57 11.08 12.89 1.44
CA ASP A 57 10.53 11.55 1.21
C ASP A 57 9.97 11.41 -0.20
N ILE A 58 9.26 12.43 -0.70
CA ILE A 58 8.72 12.44 -2.08
C ILE A 58 9.88 12.39 -3.08
N GLN A 59 10.92 13.20 -2.87
CA GLN A 59 12.10 13.24 -3.72
C GLN A 59 12.82 11.88 -3.74
N ASN A 60 13.05 11.27 -2.57
CA ASN A 60 13.67 9.96 -2.45
C ASN A 60 12.81 8.86 -3.08
N PHE A 61 11.49 8.93 -2.91
CA PHE A 61 10.56 7.99 -3.52
C PHE A 61 10.65 8.05 -5.05
N LEU A 62 10.56 9.24 -5.65
CA LEU A 62 10.69 9.41 -7.10
C LEU A 62 12.05 8.90 -7.61
N ALA A 63 13.14 9.19 -6.90
CA ALA A 63 14.48 8.72 -7.25
C ALA A 63 14.58 7.17 -7.19
N SER A 64 14.06 6.55 -6.13
CA SER A 64 14.05 5.08 -5.97
C SER A 64 13.21 4.35 -7.01
N LYS A 65 12.22 5.01 -7.60
CA LYS A 65 11.41 4.49 -8.71
C LYS A 65 12.02 4.75 -10.09
N GLY A 66 13.17 5.46 -10.16
CA GLY A 66 13.81 5.85 -11.42
C GLY A 66 13.01 6.89 -12.22
N SER A 67 12.19 7.70 -11.54
CA SER A 67 11.36 8.71 -12.19
C SER A 67 12.19 9.85 -12.77
N TYR A 68 11.85 10.31 -13.97
CA TYR A 68 12.33 11.59 -14.49
C TYR A 68 11.98 12.78 -13.59
N LEU A 69 10.84 12.72 -12.87
CA LEU A 69 10.40 13.81 -11.98
C LEU A 69 11.40 14.09 -10.85
N ALA A 70 12.25 13.13 -10.48
CA ALA A 70 13.28 13.32 -9.47
C ALA A 70 14.37 14.31 -9.90
N SER A 71 14.59 14.49 -11.20
CA SER A 71 15.63 15.37 -11.76
C SER A 71 15.10 16.38 -12.78
N ALA A 72 13.78 16.41 -13.01
CA ALA A 72 13.15 17.29 -13.96
C ALA A 72 13.44 18.76 -13.62
N PRO A 73 13.99 19.55 -14.55
CA PRO A 73 14.20 20.97 -14.32
C PRO A 73 12.84 21.69 -14.24
N PRO A 74 12.70 22.75 -13.41
CA PRO A 74 11.42 23.44 -13.26
C PRO A 74 10.81 23.94 -14.59
N SER A 75 11.66 24.26 -15.58
CA SER A 75 11.25 24.70 -16.92
C SER A 75 10.39 23.70 -17.71
N VAL A 76 10.41 22.41 -17.37
CA VAL A 76 9.57 21.39 -18.03
C VAL A 76 8.31 21.04 -17.24
N LEU A 77 8.13 21.62 -16.05
CA LEU A 77 7.01 21.33 -15.14
C LEU A 77 5.80 22.27 -15.32
N GLY A 78 5.77 23.04 -16.42
CA GLY A 78 4.69 23.99 -16.74
C GLY A 78 4.80 25.32 -15.98
N GLU A 79 4.16 26.37 -16.47
CA GLU A 79 4.36 27.75 -15.97
C GLU A 79 4.04 27.93 -14.48
N GLY A 80 3.10 27.15 -13.93
CA GLY A 80 2.78 27.14 -12.51
C GLY A 80 3.89 26.61 -11.60
N ASN A 81 5.02 26.10 -12.13
CA ASN A 81 6.09 25.55 -11.31
C ASN A 81 6.73 26.59 -10.37
N LEU A 82 6.80 27.86 -10.76
CA LEU A 82 7.38 28.95 -9.96
C LEU A 82 8.80 28.64 -9.40
N GLY A 83 9.61 27.90 -10.17
CA GLY A 83 10.97 27.45 -9.78
C GLY A 83 11.01 26.22 -8.87
N ARG A 84 9.86 25.64 -8.51
CA ARG A 84 9.75 24.48 -7.62
C ARG A 84 10.11 23.18 -8.33
N SER A 85 10.69 22.25 -7.58
CA SER A 85 10.86 20.86 -8.03
C SER A 85 9.53 20.12 -8.05
N ALA A 86 9.46 18.98 -8.75
CA ALA A 86 8.27 18.14 -8.74
C ALA A 86 7.88 17.68 -7.33
N ALA A 87 8.88 17.34 -6.49
CA ALA A 87 8.64 16.94 -5.11
C ALA A 87 8.01 18.07 -4.27
N GLN A 88 8.48 19.31 -4.45
CA GLN A 88 7.91 20.47 -3.76
C GLN A 88 6.48 20.74 -4.24
N ILE A 89 6.20 20.67 -5.54
CA ILE A 89 4.86 20.84 -6.11
C ILE A 89 3.88 19.83 -5.53
N ILE A 90 4.25 18.54 -5.46
CA ILE A 90 3.42 17.48 -4.88
C ILE A 90 3.11 17.78 -3.41
N TRP A 91 4.13 18.18 -2.64
CA TRP A 91 3.96 18.52 -1.24
C TRP A 91 3.06 19.75 -1.05
N ASP A 92 3.29 20.82 -1.81
CA ASP A 92 2.49 22.04 -1.75
C ASP A 92 1.02 21.77 -2.10
N ALA A 93 0.77 20.97 -3.14
CA ALA A 93 -0.58 20.59 -3.53
C ALA A 93 -1.28 19.81 -2.41
N ALA A 94 -0.62 18.82 -1.80
CA ALA A 94 -1.14 18.09 -0.63
C ALA A 94 -1.50 19.01 0.54
N HIS A 95 -0.74 20.10 0.70
CA HIS A 95 -0.96 21.10 1.73
C HIS A 95 -1.96 22.20 1.31
N GLY A 96 -2.66 22.08 0.18
CA GLY A 96 -3.67 23.06 -0.21
C GLY A 96 -3.10 24.45 -0.46
N LYS A 97 -1.93 24.52 -1.10
CA LYS A 97 -1.29 25.77 -1.54
C LYS A 97 -1.56 26.03 -3.03
N TYR A 98 -1.40 27.28 -3.44
CA TYR A 98 -1.54 27.70 -4.84
C TYR A 98 -2.91 27.31 -5.41
N ASP A 99 -2.96 26.71 -6.60
CA ASP A 99 -4.20 26.28 -7.25
C ASP A 99 -4.83 25.04 -6.58
N ALA A 100 -4.18 24.47 -5.56
CA ALA A 100 -4.75 23.40 -4.75
C ALA A 100 -5.70 23.92 -3.64
N ALA A 101 -5.99 25.22 -3.61
CA ALA A 101 -6.88 25.88 -2.68
C ALA A 101 -8.11 26.50 -3.39
N GLY A 102 -9.23 26.59 -2.69
CA GLY A 102 -10.41 27.30 -3.19
C GLY A 102 -11.68 26.98 -2.44
N TYR A 103 -12.66 27.87 -2.59
CA TYR A 103 -14.00 27.72 -2.03
C TYR A 103 -15.03 27.47 -3.13
N PHE A 104 -15.79 26.38 -3.02
CA PHE A 104 -16.86 26.06 -3.96
C PHE A 104 -17.99 25.28 -3.27
N ASN A 105 -19.24 25.67 -3.53
CA ASN A 105 -20.45 25.03 -2.98
C ASN A 105 -20.44 24.78 -1.46
N GLY A 106 -19.87 25.71 -0.68
CA GLY A 106 -19.80 25.57 0.79
C GLY A 106 -18.66 24.69 1.29
N ILE A 107 -17.71 24.32 0.44
CA ILE A 107 -16.49 23.59 0.81
C ILE A 107 -15.31 24.52 0.60
N ASP A 108 -14.57 24.76 1.67
CA ASP A 108 -13.33 25.54 1.67
C ASP A 108 -12.13 24.60 1.78
N ILE A 109 -11.24 24.66 0.81
CA ILE A 109 -9.98 23.90 0.76
C ILE A 109 -8.85 24.93 0.84
N ASN A 110 -8.03 24.84 1.87
CA ASN A 110 -6.94 25.78 2.13
C ASN A 110 -5.79 25.09 2.91
N GLU A 111 -4.77 25.85 3.31
CA GLU A 111 -3.60 25.29 3.99
C GLU A 111 -3.90 24.57 5.31
N SER A 112 -4.96 25.00 6.02
CA SER A 112 -5.39 24.34 7.25
C SER A 112 -5.99 22.96 6.97
N THR A 113 -6.84 22.84 5.94
CA THR A 113 -7.51 21.58 5.58
C THR A 113 -6.59 20.63 4.82
N GLY A 114 -5.67 21.19 4.01
CA GLY A 114 -4.95 20.47 2.96
C GLY A 114 -5.87 19.92 1.88
N THR A 115 -5.29 19.15 0.95
CA THR A 115 -6.03 18.38 -0.06
C THR A 115 -6.02 16.88 0.25
N ILE A 116 -5.17 16.11 -0.42
CA ILE A 116 -5.02 14.67 -0.34
C ILE A 116 -3.56 14.32 0.00
N SER A 117 -3.33 13.09 0.45
CA SER A 117 -2.00 12.60 0.77
C SER A 117 -1.05 12.67 -0.44
N PRO A 118 0.23 13.05 -0.24
CA PRO A 118 1.27 12.90 -1.26
C PRO A 118 1.34 11.50 -1.90
N ARG A 119 1.02 10.44 -1.14
CA ARG A 119 0.97 9.06 -1.63
C ARG A 119 -0.14 8.88 -2.68
N VAL A 120 -1.31 9.49 -2.47
CA VAL A 120 -2.44 9.48 -3.41
C VAL A 120 -2.10 10.27 -4.67
N ILE A 121 -1.41 11.41 -4.55
CA ILE A 121 -0.93 12.19 -5.69
C ILE A 121 0.05 11.34 -6.54
N LEU A 122 1.05 10.71 -5.90
CA LEU A 122 2.03 9.86 -6.57
C LEU A 122 1.39 8.68 -7.31
N VAL A 123 0.43 7.99 -6.68
CA VAL A 123 -0.29 6.88 -7.33
C VAL A 123 -1.16 7.38 -8.48
N THR A 124 -1.74 8.57 -8.35
CA THR A 124 -2.54 9.16 -9.43
C THR A 124 -1.67 9.55 -10.63
N LEU A 125 -0.51 10.17 -10.41
CA LEU A 125 0.49 10.43 -11.45
C LEU A 125 0.91 9.15 -12.20
N GLN A 126 1.00 8.04 -11.46
CA GLN A 126 1.31 6.74 -12.06
C GLN A 126 0.18 6.19 -12.90
N LYS A 127 -1.05 6.12 -12.36
CA LYS A 127 -2.15 5.49 -13.09
C LYS A 127 -2.59 6.29 -14.31
N GLU A 128 -2.41 7.61 -14.30
CA GLU A 128 -2.83 8.50 -15.39
C GLU A 128 -1.78 8.62 -16.50
N GLN A 129 -0.51 8.80 -16.15
CA GLN A 129 0.56 9.10 -17.12
C GLN A 129 1.85 8.30 -16.92
N SER A 130 1.85 7.32 -16.00
CA SER A 130 3.01 6.47 -15.67
C SER A 130 4.26 7.25 -15.23
N LEU A 131 4.09 8.45 -14.70
CA LEU A 131 5.21 9.39 -14.49
C LEU A 131 6.15 8.97 -13.35
N VAL A 132 5.68 8.20 -12.37
CA VAL A 132 6.49 7.81 -11.21
C VAL A 132 7.53 6.75 -11.58
N THR A 133 7.25 5.87 -12.53
CA THR A 133 8.20 4.82 -12.94
C THR A 133 8.83 5.07 -14.32
N ASN A 134 8.55 6.21 -14.96
CA ASN A 134 9.04 6.52 -16.30
C ASN A 134 10.30 7.42 -16.24
N PRO A 135 11.47 6.93 -16.70
CA PRO A 135 12.70 7.72 -16.72
C PRO A 135 12.76 8.73 -17.88
N SER A 136 11.85 8.66 -18.85
CA SER A 136 11.85 9.53 -20.04
C SER A 136 10.40 9.80 -20.53
N PRO A 137 9.56 10.49 -19.73
CA PRO A 137 8.22 10.84 -20.15
C PRO A 137 8.23 11.86 -21.28
N SER A 138 7.21 11.82 -22.14
CA SER A 138 7.00 12.90 -23.11
C SER A 138 6.54 14.18 -22.39
N GLN A 139 6.82 15.35 -22.96
CA GLN A 139 6.29 16.61 -22.43
C GLN A 139 4.76 16.59 -22.34
N ARG A 140 4.08 15.95 -23.29
CA ARG A 140 2.62 15.75 -23.25
C ARG A 140 2.16 15.01 -21.99
N ALA A 141 2.94 14.05 -21.50
CA ALA A 141 2.60 13.33 -20.26
C ALA A 141 2.73 14.24 -19.03
N LEU A 142 3.73 15.13 -18.99
CA LEU A 142 3.85 16.15 -17.94
C LEU A 142 2.74 17.19 -18.02
N ASP A 143 2.39 17.61 -19.24
CA ASP A 143 1.34 18.59 -19.50
C ASP A 143 -0.05 18.10 -19.09
N CYS A 144 -0.21 16.78 -18.95
CA CYS A 144 -1.45 16.08 -18.60
C CYS A 144 -1.31 15.17 -17.37
N ALA A 145 -0.39 15.52 -16.46
CA ALA A 145 0.16 14.61 -15.45
C ALA A 145 -0.85 13.78 -14.65
N MET A 146 -2.02 14.35 -14.31
CA MET A 146 -3.07 13.67 -13.54
C MET A 146 -4.41 13.58 -14.29
N GLY A 147 -4.43 13.90 -15.59
CA GLY A 147 -5.64 13.81 -16.41
C GLY A 147 -6.75 14.80 -16.03
N TYR A 148 -6.46 15.81 -15.21
CA TYR A 148 -7.46 16.81 -14.81
C TYR A 148 -8.00 17.53 -16.04
N GLU A 149 -9.33 17.51 -16.18
CA GLU A 149 -10.08 18.06 -17.32
C GLU A 149 -9.67 17.45 -18.69
N GLY A 150 -9.06 16.27 -18.66
CA GLY A 150 -8.67 15.49 -19.83
C GLY A 150 -9.76 14.57 -20.38
N GLY A 151 -11.01 14.69 -19.93
CA GLY A 151 -12.11 13.78 -20.32
C GLY A 151 -12.40 13.73 -21.83
N ASN A 152 -12.15 14.83 -22.55
CA ASN A 152 -12.20 14.90 -24.02
C ASN A 152 -10.83 14.65 -24.67
N GLY A 153 -9.87 14.16 -23.90
CA GLY A 153 -8.47 14.00 -24.26
C GLY A 153 -7.62 15.22 -23.92
N CYS A 154 -6.34 14.96 -23.64
CA CYS A 154 -5.33 15.98 -23.37
C CYS A 154 -5.22 17.06 -24.44
N GLN A 155 -5.29 16.68 -25.72
CA GLN A 155 -5.16 17.65 -26.79
C GLN A 155 -6.31 18.66 -26.76
N TRP A 156 -7.53 18.18 -26.54
CA TRP A 156 -8.68 19.06 -26.40
C TRP A 156 -8.52 20.01 -25.21
N MET A 157 -8.00 19.53 -24.07
CA MET A 157 -7.70 20.37 -22.90
C MET A 157 -6.65 21.43 -23.24
N PHE A 158 -5.58 21.09 -23.95
CA PHE A 158 -4.56 22.05 -24.34
C PHE A 158 -5.13 23.18 -25.22
N ASP A 159 -6.03 22.84 -26.14
CA ASP A 159 -6.58 23.80 -27.10
C ASP A 159 -7.64 24.72 -26.46
N ASN A 160 -8.41 24.21 -25.50
CA ASN A 160 -9.58 24.91 -24.96
C ASN A 160 -9.40 25.44 -23.54
N LYS A 161 -8.45 24.88 -22.80
CA LYS A 161 -8.23 25.12 -21.37
C LYS A 161 -6.74 25.17 -21.02
N PRO A 162 -5.94 26.03 -21.70
CA PRO A 162 -4.48 26.01 -21.58
C PRO A 162 -3.95 26.29 -20.17
N HIS A 163 -4.74 26.93 -19.30
CA HIS A 163 -4.35 27.21 -17.91
C HIS A 163 -4.24 25.95 -17.04
N TRP A 164 -4.82 24.82 -17.45
CA TRP A 164 -4.67 23.53 -16.75
C TRP A 164 -3.49 22.70 -17.28
N LYS A 165 -2.84 23.17 -18.34
CA LYS A 165 -1.69 22.49 -18.94
C LYS A 165 -0.45 22.65 -18.05
N GLY A 166 0.32 21.56 -17.91
CA GLY A 166 1.60 21.56 -17.23
C GLY A 166 1.56 20.81 -15.90
N PHE A 167 2.69 20.22 -15.51
CA PHE A 167 2.76 19.35 -14.33
C PHE A 167 2.27 20.04 -13.05
N ALA A 168 2.71 21.27 -12.78
CA ALA A 168 2.29 22.03 -11.60
C ALA A 168 0.78 22.21 -11.53
N ASN A 169 0.19 22.76 -12.61
CA ASN A 169 -1.24 23.02 -12.69
C ASN A 169 -2.05 21.71 -12.60
N GLN A 170 -1.60 20.66 -13.29
CA GLN A 170 -2.25 19.34 -13.23
C GLN A 170 -2.23 18.77 -11.82
N VAL A 171 -1.13 18.88 -11.08
CA VAL A 171 -1.04 18.35 -9.72
C VAL A 171 -1.89 19.16 -8.75
N GLU A 172 -1.84 20.48 -8.82
CA GLU A 172 -2.57 21.37 -7.91
C GLU A 172 -4.09 21.26 -8.11
N TRP A 173 -4.58 21.43 -9.34
CA TRP A 173 -6.01 21.35 -9.64
C TRP A 173 -6.60 19.95 -9.46
N ALA A 174 -5.86 18.89 -9.83
CA ALA A 174 -6.33 17.52 -9.58
C ALA A 174 -6.43 17.22 -8.09
N SER A 175 -5.48 17.69 -7.28
CA SER A 175 -5.49 17.50 -5.83
C SER A 175 -6.67 18.24 -5.19
N TRP A 176 -6.94 19.47 -5.63
CA TRP A 176 -8.15 20.21 -5.22
C TRP A 176 -9.42 19.44 -5.59
N GLN A 177 -9.54 18.96 -6.84
CA GLN A 177 -10.72 18.24 -7.31
C GLN A 177 -10.95 16.93 -6.53
N LEU A 178 -9.89 16.18 -6.26
CA LEU A 178 -9.94 14.94 -5.48
C LEU A 178 -10.37 15.23 -4.04
N ARG A 179 -9.84 16.28 -3.41
CA ARG A 179 -10.30 16.70 -2.07
C ARG A 179 -11.75 17.18 -2.09
N TYR A 180 -12.14 17.98 -3.07
CA TYR A 180 -13.52 18.44 -3.21
C TYR A 180 -14.48 17.25 -3.40
N ASN A 181 -14.10 16.27 -4.22
CA ASN A 181 -14.85 15.01 -4.39
C ASN A 181 -15.01 14.25 -3.06
N TYR A 182 -13.96 14.19 -2.26
CA TYR A 182 -13.98 13.58 -0.92
C TYR A 182 -14.96 14.29 0.01
N GLU A 183 -14.87 15.60 0.13
CA GLU A 183 -15.75 16.39 1.02
C GLU A 183 -17.23 16.27 0.65
N ILE A 184 -17.56 16.26 -0.65
CA ILE A 184 -18.95 16.08 -1.08
C ILE A 184 -19.44 14.63 -0.97
N ALA A 185 -18.53 13.65 -0.92
CA ALA A 185 -18.91 12.26 -0.71
C ALA A 185 -19.49 12.04 0.69
N GLY A 186 -19.16 12.91 1.65
CA GLY A 186 -19.78 12.95 2.98
C GLY A 186 -21.10 13.73 3.05
N ARG A 187 -21.61 14.27 1.93
CA ARG A 187 -22.87 15.04 1.89
C ARG A 187 -24.06 14.15 1.56
N ASP A 188 -25.23 14.53 2.07
CA ASP A 188 -26.47 13.80 1.85
C ASP A 188 -27.06 14.04 0.45
N VAL A 189 -28.08 13.25 0.10
CA VAL A 189 -28.79 13.33 -1.18
C VAL A 189 -29.43 14.71 -1.41
N GLY A 190 -29.83 15.42 -0.34
CA GLY A 190 -30.41 16.76 -0.44
C GLY A 190 -29.40 17.78 -0.98
N TRP A 191 -28.17 17.75 -0.45
CA TRP A 191 -27.06 18.57 -0.94
C TRP A 191 -26.74 18.26 -2.41
N TRP A 192 -26.68 16.97 -2.78
CA TRP A 192 -26.43 16.56 -4.16
C TRP A 192 -27.54 17.03 -5.11
N ASN A 193 -28.81 16.94 -4.71
CA ASN A 193 -29.93 17.47 -5.50
C ASN A 193 -29.86 18.99 -5.68
N GLN A 194 -29.34 19.72 -4.69
CA GLN A 194 -29.22 21.17 -4.77
C GLN A 194 -28.10 21.60 -5.75
N TYR A 195 -26.92 20.99 -5.66
CA TYR A 195 -25.74 21.45 -6.40
C TYR A 195 -25.45 20.65 -7.68
N TYR A 196 -25.98 19.43 -7.79
CA TYR A 196 -25.79 18.52 -8.92
C TYR A 196 -27.10 17.83 -9.37
N PRO A 197 -28.23 18.55 -9.55
CA PRO A 197 -29.53 17.93 -9.87
C PRO A 197 -29.50 17.06 -11.13
N TRP A 198 -28.65 17.41 -12.10
CA TRP A 198 -28.52 16.70 -13.38
C TRP A 198 -27.71 15.40 -13.29
N SER A 199 -27.05 15.15 -12.16
CA SER A 199 -26.28 13.92 -11.96
C SER A 199 -27.13 12.77 -11.41
N TYR A 200 -28.40 12.99 -11.08
CA TYR A 200 -29.28 11.91 -10.63
C TYR A 200 -29.48 10.84 -11.72
N PRO A 201 -29.41 9.53 -11.40
CA PRO A 201 -29.21 8.90 -10.07
C PRO A 201 -27.74 8.61 -9.70
N TYR A 202 -26.77 9.11 -10.46
CA TYR A 202 -25.33 8.85 -10.34
C TYR A 202 -24.63 9.79 -9.35
N TYR A 203 -25.03 9.75 -8.07
CA TYR A 203 -24.35 10.49 -7.01
C TYR A 203 -23.24 9.66 -6.37
N TYR A 204 -22.13 10.31 -6.05
CA TYR A 204 -20.93 9.66 -5.50
C TYR A 204 -20.79 10.02 -4.02
N TYR A 205 -21.76 9.61 -3.20
CA TYR A 205 -21.69 9.74 -1.74
C TYR A 205 -21.40 8.39 -1.10
N GLN A 206 -20.79 8.42 0.09
CA GLN A 206 -20.45 7.23 0.87
C GLN A 206 -21.70 6.37 1.13
N GLY A 207 -21.59 5.07 0.91
CA GLY A 207 -22.68 4.10 1.06
C GLY A 207 -23.57 3.96 -0.17
N ASN A 208 -23.48 4.84 -1.16
CA ASN A 208 -24.20 4.62 -2.42
C ASN A 208 -23.60 3.45 -3.20
N THR A 209 -24.44 2.79 -4.00
CA THR A 209 -24.02 1.71 -4.90
C THR A 209 -24.29 2.09 -6.35
N LEU A 210 -23.24 2.12 -7.18
CA LEU A 210 -23.34 2.37 -8.62
C LEU A 210 -22.76 1.18 -9.41
N SER A 211 -23.29 0.96 -10.61
CA SER A 211 -22.80 -0.08 -11.52
C SER A 211 -21.79 0.50 -12.51
N PHE A 212 -20.62 -0.12 -12.61
CA PHE A 212 -19.56 0.26 -13.52
C PHE A 212 -19.29 -0.88 -14.50
N ALA A 213 -19.41 -0.59 -15.79
CA ALA A 213 -19.10 -1.54 -16.85
C ALA A 213 -17.67 -1.32 -17.35
N ASP A 214 -16.96 -2.43 -17.56
CA ASP A 214 -15.65 -2.45 -18.20
C ASP A 214 -15.53 -3.67 -19.14
N SER A 215 -14.35 -3.89 -19.70
CA SER A 215 -14.09 -5.01 -20.61
C SER A 215 -14.14 -6.39 -19.93
N THR A 216 -14.14 -6.45 -18.59
CA THR A 216 -14.10 -7.68 -17.80
C THR A 216 -15.45 -8.03 -17.15
N GLY A 217 -16.37 -7.06 -17.07
CA GLY A 217 -17.72 -7.31 -16.59
C GLY A 217 -18.43 -6.03 -16.14
N VAL A 218 -19.51 -6.22 -15.39
CA VAL A 218 -20.25 -5.15 -14.71
C VAL A 218 -20.08 -5.36 -13.21
N TYR A 219 -19.58 -4.34 -12.53
CA TYR A 219 -19.34 -4.36 -11.08
C TYR A 219 -20.30 -3.42 -10.38
N SER A 220 -21.08 -3.94 -9.44
CA SER A 220 -21.84 -3.12 -8.49
C SER A 220 -20.90 -2.71 -7.37
N VAL A 221 -20.50 -1.44 -7.40
CA VAL A 221 -19.55 -0.86 -6.47
C VAL A 221 -20.31 -0.09 -5.40
N THR A 222 -20.20 -0.53 -4.15
CA THR A 222 -20.65 0.23 -2.99
C THR A 222 -19.48 1.05 -2.48
N PHE A 223 -19.62 2.37 -2.40
CA PHE A 223 -18.55 3.23 -1.91
C PHE A 223 -18.45 3.12 -0.39
N SER A 224 -17.57 2.26 0.13
CA SER A 224 -17.50 2.02 1.57
C SER A 224 -17.06 3.24 2.38
N ASN A 225 -16.30 4.14 1.77
CA ASN A 225 -15.81 5.36 2.39
C ASN A 225 -15.78 6.53 1.41
N GLN A 226 -15.52 7.73 1.92
CA GLN A 226 -15.51 8.95 1.11
C GLN A 226 -14.37 8.93 0.08
N ALA A 227 -13.21 8.39 0.43
CA ALA A 227 -12.06 8.26 -0.46
C ALA A 227 -12.40 7.42 -1.70
N THR A 228 -13.12 6.31 -1.52
CA THR A 228 -13.51 5.43 -2.63
C THR A 228 -14.53 6.12 -3.53
N ALA A 229 -15.55 6.77 -2.96
CA ALA A 229 -16.48 7.58 -3.73
C ALA A 229 -15.76 8.68 -4.53
N ALA A 230 -14.77 9.35 -3.91
CA ALA A 230 -14.00 10.42 -4.55
C ALA A 230 -13.16 9.94 -5.73
N LEU A 231 -12.51 8.77 -5.58
CA LEU A 231 -11.71 8.14 -6.63
C LEU A 231 -12.58 7.67 -7.80
N TYR A 232 -13.75 7.08 -7.54
CA TYR A 232 -14.70 6.72 -8.60
C TYR A 232 -15.32 7.92 -9.30
N ARG A 233 -15.52 9.04 -8.59
CA ARG A 233 -15.97 10.29 -9.21
C ARG A 233 -14.88 10.88 -10.12
N TYR A 234 -13.61 10.73 -9.74
CA TYR A 234 -12.48 11.23 -10.53
C TYR A 234 -12.20 10.34 -11.76
N THR A 235 -12.25 9.02 -11.59
CA THR A 235 -12.02 8.03 -12.65
C THR A 235 -13.06 6.91 -12.53
N PRO A 236 -14.17 6.94 -13.29
CA PRO A 236 -15.29 6.01 -13.14
C PRO A 236 -15.05 4.65 -13.81
N TYR A 237 -13.88 4.04 -13.59
CA TYR A 237 -13.49 2.74 -14.16
C TYR A 237 -12.91 1.83 -13.07
N VAL A 238 -13.37 0.58 -13.03
CA VAL A 238 -12.87 -0.42 -12.07
C VAL A 238 -11.44 -0.83 -12.44
N PHE A 239 -11.19 -1.41 -13.62
CA PHE A 239 -9.84 -1.87 -13.99
C PHE A 239 -8.91 -0.81 -14.57
N ASN A 240 -9.38 0.03 -15.51
CA ASN A 240 -8.56 1.06 -16.17
C ASN A 240 -8.35 2.32 -15.30
N GLY A 241 -8.39 2.16 -13.98
CA GLY A 241 -8.31 3.27 -13.04
C GLY A 241 -8.13 2.75 -11.62
N ASN A 242 -9.24 2.39 -10.97
CA ASN A 242 -9.27 2.14 -9.53
C ASN A 242 -8.48 0.88 -9.11
N TYR A 243 -8.44 -0.17 -9.92
CA TYR A 243 -7.56 -1.33 -9.70
C TYR A 243 -6.08 -0.93 -9.73
N ASN A 244 -5.66 -0.14 -10.73
CA ASN A 244 -4.28 0.35 -10.80
C ASN A 244 -3.94 1.24 -9.60
N PHE A 245 -4.89 2.08 -9.17
CA PHE A 245 -4.74 2.85 -7.94
C PHE A 245 -4.53 1.95 -6.72
N TRP A 246 -5.45 1.02 -6.48
CA TRP A 246 -5.39 0.09 -5.35
C TRP A 246 -4.10 -0.75 -5.37
N LYS A 247 -3.74 -1.30 -6.52
CA LYS A 247 -2.51 -2.07 -6.68
C LYS A 247 -1.29 -1.24 -6.27
N HIS A 248 -1.16 -0.02 -6.79
CA HIS A 248 0.02 0.80 -6.51
C HIS A 248 0.05 1.33 -5.06
N ILE A 249 -1.09 1.66 -4.45
CA ILE A 249 -1.10 2.09 -3.04
C ILE A 249 -0.67 0.94 -2.11
N VAL A 250 -1.08 -0.30 -2.43
CA VAL A 250 -0.67 -1.50 -1.71
C VAL A 250 0.81 -1.82 -1.98
N ASP A 251 1.21 -1.92 -3.25
CA ASP A 251 2.57 -2.29 -3.66
C ASP A 251 3.64 -1.32 -3.13
N TRP A 252 3.32 -0.02 -3.06
CA TRP A 252 4.30 1.01 -2.75
C TRP A 252 4.31 1.43 -1.29
N PHE A 253 3.16 1.37 -0.62
CA PHE A 253 3.01 1.93 0.73
C PHE A 253 2.42 0.93 1.72
N GLY A 254 2.06 -0.28 1.30
CA GLY A 254 1.48 -1.31 2.18
C GLY A 254 0.10 -0.95 2.73
N ILE A 255 -0.57 0.03 2.11
CA ILE A 255 -1.87 0.53 2.58
C ILE A 255 -2.96 -0.32 1.95
N VAL A 256 -3.64 -1.11 2.78
CA VAL A 256 -4.79 -1.92 2.35
C VAL A 256 -6.03 -1.36 3.03
N ALA A 257 -7.00 -0.93 2.22
CA ALA A 257 -8.33 -0.63 2.73
C ALA A 257 -9.13 -1.91 2.94
N ASN A 258 -9.94 -1.89 3.99
CA ASN A 258 -10.93 -2.94 4.23
C ASN A 258 -12.24 -2.53 3.53
N PRO A 259 -12.70 -3.26 2.50
CA PRO A 259 -13.96 -3.01 1.78
C PRO A 259 -15.26 -3.11 2.62
N GLY A 260 -15.12 -3.10 3.95
CA GLY A 260 -16.20 -3.21 4.95
C GLY A 260 -16.37 -1.96 5.81
N SER A 261 -15.77 -0.84 5.42
CA SER A 261 -15.83 0.40 6.20
C SER A 261 -17.05 1.29 5.91
N SER A 262 -18.07 0.76 5.25
CA SER A 262 -19.45 1.28 5.34
C SER A 262 -20.24 0.41 6.33
N GLY A 263 -20.11 0.70 7.63
CA GLY A 263 -21.04 0.19 8.66
C GLY A 263 -21.20 -1.34 8.75
N GLY A 264 -20.20 -2.14 8.36
CA GLY A 264 -20.25 -3.60 8.47
C GLY A 264 -18.84 -4.16 8.61
N SER A 265 -18.37 -4.34 9.85
CA SER A 265 -17.07 -4.94 10.12
C SER A 265 -16.96 -6.32 9.45
N PHE A 266 -15.77 -6.77 9.01
CA PHE A 266 -15.54 -8.06 8.34
C PHE A 266 -14.65 -9.00 9.15
N ASN A 267 -14.78 -10.30 8.94
CA ASN A 267 -13.89 -11.33 9.48
C ASN A 267 -12.63 -11.44 8.63
N ASP A 268 -11.44 -11.24 9.21
CA ASP A 268 -10.16 -11.40 8.51
C ASP A 268 -9.89 -12.88 8.17
N THR A 269 -9.94 -13.23 6.88
CA THR A 269 -9.67 -14.59 6.38
C THR A 269 -8.32 -14.73 5.69
N SER A 270 -7.42 -13.74 5.80
CA SER A 270 -6.12 -13.79 5.13
C SER A 270 -5.23 -14.91 5.67
N THR A 271 -4.60 -15.67 4.77
CA THR A 271 -3.71 -16.76 5.17
C THR A 271 -2.36 -16.22 5.64
N VAL A 272 -1.89 -16.68 6.80
CA VAL A 272 -0.54 -16.40 7.29
C VAL A 272 0.32 -17.64 7.07
N ASN A 273 1.50 -17.47 6.45
CA ASN A 273 2.51 -18.52 6.34
C ASN A 273 3.84 -17.94 6.83
N THR A 274 4.43 -18.51 7.87
CA THR A 274 5.69 -18.01 8.44
C THR A 274 6.55 -19.14 8.98
N ALA A 275 7.87 -18.94 8.98
CA ALA A 275 8.83 -19.80 9.68
C ALA A 275 9.48 -18.98 10.80
N THR A 276 9.74 -19.60 11.96
CA THR A 276 10.29 -18.89 13.12
C THR A 276 11.02 -19.81 14.09
N TYR A 277 11.91 -19.26 14.91
CA TYR A 277 12.48 -19.93 16.09
C TYR A 277 11.80 -19.51 17.40
N ARG A 278 10.98 -18.44 17.37
CA ARG A 278 10.37 -17.87 18.56
C ARG A 278 9.51 -18.93 19.25
N GLY A 279 9.65 -19.00 20.57
CA GLY A 279 8.71 -19.76 21.40
C GLY A 279 7.31 -19.18 21.27
N SER A 280 7.21 -17.85 21.32
CA SER A 280 5.96 -17.10 21.33
C SER A 280 5.66 -16.41 20.01
N PHE A 281 4.42 -16.52 19.56
CA PHE A 281 3.92 -15.91 18.33
C PHE A 281 2.64 -15.12 18.61
N THR A 282 2.62 -13.85 18.21
CA THR A 282 1.43 -13.00 18.34
C THR A 282 0.84 -12.74 16.96
N ILE A 283 -0.47 -12.93 16.84
CA ILE A 283 -1.22 -12.64 15.63
C ILE A 283 -2.46 -11.83 15.98
N SER A 284 -2.78 -10.85 15.14
CA SER A 284 -3.95 -10.00 15.26
C SER A 284 -4.72 -9.94 13.95
N GLY A 285 -6.01 -9.62 14.04
CA GLY A 285 -6.85 -9.44 12.86
C GLY A 285 -8.13 -8.67 13.17
N ALA A 286 -8.89 -8.38 12.13
CA ALA A 286 -10.20 -7.77 12.22
C ALA A 286 -11.31 -8.83 12.30
N LYS A 287 -12.44 -8.48 12.92
CA LYS A 287 -13.65 -9.31 12.94
C LYS A 287 -14.93 -8.51 12.88
N GLN A 288 -16.01 -9.09 12.38
CA GLN A 288 -17.34 -8.46 12.52
C GLN A 288 -17.68 -8.26 14.00
N SER A 289 -18.29 -7.14 14.36
CA SER A 289 -18.68 -6.85 15.75
C SER A 289 -19.73 -7.83 16.27
N GLU A 290 -20.56 -8.34 15.37
CA GLU A 290 -21.62 -9.32 15.57
C GLU A 290 -21.14 -10.77 15.58
N ASN A 291 -19.85 -10.99 15.32
CA ASN A 291 -19.22 -12.31 15.36
C ASN A 291 -18.21 -12.40 16.50
N ARG A 292 -17.98 -13.62 16.96
CA ARG A 292 -16.93 -13.98 17.91
C ARG A 292 -15.76 -14.60 17.16
N ALA A 293 -14.54 -14.27 17.54
CA ALA A 293 -13.34 -14.93 17.02
C ALA A 293 -12.84 -15.98 18.00
N TYR A 294 -12.51 -17.16 17.50
CA TYR A 294 -11.98 -18.29 18.26
C TYR A 294 -10.65 -18.75 17.67
N PHE A 295 -9.59 -18.80 18.47
CA PHE A 295 -8.34 -19.42 18.07
C PHE A 295 -8.27 -20.84 18.66
N GLU A 296 -8.11 -21.86 17.81
CA GLU A 296 -8.05 -23.27 18.25
C GLU A 296 -9.20 -23.65 19.22
N GLY A 297 -10.40 -23.11 18.98
CA GLY A 297 -11.59 -23.34 19.80
C GLY A 297 -11.73 -22.47 21.05
N GLN A 298 -10.74 -21.65 21.39
CA GLN A 298 -10.80 -20.70 22.52
C GLN A 298 -11.25 -19.31 22.06
N LEU A 299 -12.18 -18.70 22.79
CA LEU A 299 -12.67 -17.35 22.47
C LEU A 299 -11.54 -16.33 22.68
N ILE A 300 -11.17 -15.61 21.62
CA ILE A 300 -10.13 -14.56 21.65
C ILE A 300 -10.72 -13.15 21.54
N ALA A 301 -11.94 -13.02 21.01
CA ALA A 301 -12.67 -11.75 20.99
C ALA A 301 -14.17 -11.97 20.88
N ASP A 302 -14.94 -11.32 21.76
CA ASP A 302 -16.39 -11.44 21.85
C ASP A 302 -17.13 -10.39 20.98
N LEU A 303 -18.45 -10.40 21.02
CA LEU A 303 -19.32 -9.42 20.37
C LEU A 303 -18.97 -7.98 20.79
N GLY A 304 -19.19 -7.02 19.89
CA GLY A 304 -18.95 -5.60 20.11
C GLY A 304 -17.53 -5.13 19.83
N THR A 305 -16.55 -6.03 19.68
CA THR A 305 -15.17 -5.65 19.29
C THR A 305 -14.95 -5.80 17.78
N GLY A 306 -14.18 -4.90 17.16
CA GLY A 306 -13.85 -4.96 15.72
C GLY A 306 -12.55 -5.69 15.39
N THR A 307 -11.79 -6.07 16.41
CA THR A 307 -10.45 -6.64 16.28
C THR A 307 -10.21 -7.72 17.33
N TRP A 308 -9.16 -8.50 17.12
CA TRP A 308 -8.65 -9.51 18.03
C TRP A 308 -7.12 -9.57 17.94
N SER A 309 -6.50 -10.04 19.03
CA SER A 309 -5.08 -10.37 19.08
C SER A 309 -4.91 -11.59 19.99
N VAL A 310 -4.07 -12.54 19.58
CA VAL A 310 -3.77 -13.75 20.34
C VAL A 310 -2.28 -14.03 20.28
N THR A 311 -1.70 -14.33 21.44
CA THR A 311 -0.33 -14.79 21.58
C THR A 311 -0.36 -16.26 21.97
N PHE A 312 0.41 -17.10 21.27
CA PHE A 312 0.47 -18.54 21.49
C PHE A 312 1.85 -19.10 21.23
N GLU A 313 2.12 -20.31 21.73
CA GLU A 313 3.41 -20.98 21.60
C GLU A 313 3.32 -22.12 20.57
N PRO A 314 3.73 -21.94 19.31
CA PRO A 314 3.69 -23.02 18.33
C PRO A 314 4.62 -24.18 18.71
N THR A 315 4.19 -25.42 18.44
CA THR A 315 5.07 -26.59 18.57
C THR A 315 6.13 -26.59 17.46
N VAL A 316 7.31 -27.16 17.72
CA VAL A 316 8.32 -27.37 16.68
C VAL A 316 7.76 -28.20 15.52
N GLY A 317 8.07 -27.78 14.29
CA GLY A 317 7.59 -28.31 13.02
C GLY A 317 6.46 -27.48 12.40
N ARG A 318 6.21 -27.71 11.11
CA ARG A 318 5.13 -27.09 10.35
C ARG A 318 3.75 -27.51 10.86
N ARG A 319 2.96 -26.53 11.29
CA ARG A 319 1.58 -26.70 11.79
C ARG A 319 0.65 -25.63 11.25
N ASP A 320 -0.60 -26.02 11.07
CA ASP A 320 -1.69 -25.11 10.75
C ASP A 320 -2.51 -24.83 12.00
N TYR A 321 -2.79 -23.55 12.23
CA TYR A 321 -3.67 -23.00 13.25
C TYR A 321 -4.81 -22.27 12.57
N ARG A 322 -5.95 -22.14 13.26
CA ARG A 322 -7.16 -21.54 12.70
C ARG A 322 -7.77 -20.54 13.65
N VAL A 323 -8.19 -19.41 13.09
CA VAL A 323 -9.15 -18.51 13.74
C VAL A 323 -10.51 -18.73 13.09
N GLU A 324 -11.47 -19.25 13.85
CA GLU A 324 -12.86 -19.38 13.42
C GLU A 324 -13.66 -18.17 13.85
N TYR A 325 -14.45 -17.63 12.95
CA TYR A 325 -15.42 -16.59 13.26
C TYR A 325 -16.79 -17.21 13.34
N LYS A 326 -17.48 -17.03 14.47
CA LYS A 326 -18.81 -17.59 14.72
C LYS A 326 -19.83 -16.50 14.93
N ASP A 327 -21.01 -16.67 14.36
CA ASP A 327 -22.14 -15.76 14.60
C ASP A 327 -22.73 -15.93 16.01
N ALA A 328 -23.76 -15.16 16.33
CA ALA A 328 -24.45 -15.22 17.61
C ALA A 328 -25.08 -16.60 17.90
N SER A 329 -25.40 -17.39 16.87
CA SER A 329 -25.95 -18.75 17.00
C SER A 329 -24.88 -19.82 17.23
N GLY A 330 -23.60 -19.47 17.05
CA GLY A 330 -22.46 -20.36 17.18
C GLY A 330 -22.04 -21.05 15.87
N ALA A 331 -22.65 -20.70 14.74
CA ALA A 331 -22.27 -21.23 13.44
C ALA A 331 -20.98 -20.57 12.93
N VAL A 332 -20.07 -21.35 12.37
CA VAL A 332 -18.85 -20.82 11.74
C VAL A 332 -19.22 -20.12 10.44
N VAL A 333 -18.93 -18.83 10.36
CA VAL A 333 -19.22 -17.97 9.21
C VAL A 333 -17.97 -17.61 8.41
N ALA A 334 -16.78 -17.75 9.00
CA ALA A 334 -15.50 -17.57 8.30
C ALA A 334 -14.35 -18.26 9.05
N THR A 335 -13.23 -18.47 8.37
CA THR A 335 -12.00 -19.03 8.96
C THR A 335 -10.76 -18.34 8.41
N LYS A 336 -9.80 -18.05 9.28
CA LYS A 336 -8.42 -17.64 8.94
C LYS A 336 -7.50 -18.83 9.11
N LEU A 337 -6.66 -19.13 8.12
CA LEU A 337 -5.64 -20.18 8.20
C LEU A 337 -4.26 -19.58 8.50
N ILE A 338 -3.55 -20.15 9.45
CA ILE A 338 -2.23 -19.69 9.91
C ILE A 338 -1.29 -20.88 9.92
N THR A 339 -0.36 -20.95 8.98
CA THR A 339 0.68 -21.98 8.93
C THR A 339 1.96 -21.42 9.56
N ILE A 340 2.40 -22.02 10.65
CA ILE A 340 3.69 -21.71 11.28
C ILE A 340 4.60 -22.93 11.17
N ASP A 341 5.77 -22.73 10.57
CA ASP A 341 6.89 -23.65 10.62
C ASP A 341 7.86 -23.23 11.72
N ARG A 342 7.61 -23.71 12.95
CA ARG A 342 8.53 -23.41 14.05
C ARG A 342 9.73 -24.34 13.95
N ARG A 343 10.87 -23.82 13.55
CA ARG A 343 12.09 -24.62 13.40
C ARG A 343 12.77 -24.86 14.74
N LYS A 344 13.57 -25.92 14.81
CA LYS A 344 14.44 -26.16 15.96
C LYS A 344 15.52 -25.06 15.95
N VAL A 345 15.85 -24.50 17.11
CA VAL A 345 16.93 -23.49 17.22
C VAL A 345 18.23 -24.11 16.66
N GLY A 346 18.85 -23.45 15.68
CA GLY A 346 20.03 -23.96 14.98
C GLY A 346 19.76 -24.74 13.69
N ASP A 347 18.52 -25.17 13.42
CA ASP A 347 18.12 -25.79 12.14
C ASP A 347 17.79 -24.66 11.14
N VAL A 348 18.84 -24.15 10.52
CA VAL A 348 18.84 -22.97 9.64
C VAL A 348 18.32 -23.34 8.27
N ASN A 349 18.66 -24.53 7.78
CA ASN A 349 18.24 -25.00 6.46
C ASN A 349 16.82 -25.63 6.47
N GLY A 350 16.27 -25.98 7.65
CA GLY A 350 14.94 -26.54 7.83
C GLY A 350 14.85 -28.04 7.53
N ASP A 351 15.97 -28.78 7.62
CA ASP A 351 16.02 -30.22 7.34
C ASP A 351 15.72 -31.11 8.57
N GLY A 352 15.51 -30.48 9.73
CA GLY A 352 15.16 -31.14 10.98
C GLY A 352 16.36 -31.60 11.81
N ARG A 353 17.59 -31.28 11.40
CA ARG A 353 18.83 -31.51 12.17
C ARG A 353 19.53 -30.18 12.43
N VAL A 354 20.46 -30.21 13.38
CA VAL A 354 21.38 -29.08 13.62
C VAL A 354 22.79 -29.59 13.39
N ASP A 355 23.35 -29.30 12.23
CA ASP A 355 24.64 -29.83 11.79
C ASP A 355 25.53 -28.77 11.11
N LEU A 356 26.63 -29.22 10.50
CA LEU A 356 27.63 -28.33 9.91
C LEU A 356 27.09 -27.55 8.69
N LEU A 357 26.03 -28.04 8.05
CA LEU A 357 25.36 -27.34 6.95
C LEU A 357 24.66 -26.09 7.47
N ASP A 358 24.04 -26.13 8.65
CA ASP A 358 23.41 -24.95 9.27
C ASP A 358 24.44 -23.86 9.58
N VAL A 359 25.62 -24.26 10.06
CA VAL A 359 26.74 -23.34 10.29
C VAL A 359 27.19 -22.70 8.97
N SER A 360 27.23 -23.47 7.88
CA SER A 360 27.59 -22.94 6.57
C SER A 360 26.59 -21.89 6.08
N HIS A 361 25.30 -22.09 6.34
CA HIS A 361 24.26 -21.12 6.01
C HIS A 361 24.33 -19.85 6.85
N MET A 362 24.75 -19.93 8.12
CA MET A 362 24.98 -18.76 8.96
C MET A 362 26.23 -17.97 8.57
N SER A 363 27.25 -18.64 8.04
CA SER A 363 28.52 -17.99 7.68
C SER A 363 28.37 -16.91 6.61
N ASP A 364 27.40 -17.05 5.72
CA ASP A 364 27.08 -16.06 4.69
C ASP A 364 26.41 -14.79 5.25
N ALA A 365 25.84 -14.88 6.46
CA ALA A 365 25.12 -13.79 7.11
C ALA A 365 25.92 -13.14 8.27
N TRP A 366 27.14 -13.62 8.54
CA TRP A 366 27.94 -13.16 9.69
C TRP A 366 28.15 -11.64 9.70
N GLY A 367 27.78 -10.99 10.80
CA GLY A 367 27.85 -9.54 11.00
C GLY A 367 26.80 -8.74 10.20
N GLN A 368 25.86 -9.39 9.53
CA GLN A 368 24.78 -8.72 8.81
C GLN A 368 23.59 -8.48 9.73
N THR A 369 22.97 -7.31 9.58
CA THR A 369 21.64 -7.06 10.13
C THR A 369 20.61 -7.84 9.32
N VAL A 370 19.98 -8.83 9.94
CA VAL A 370 18.92 -9.63 9.34
C VAL A 370 17.57 -9.26 9.93
N LYS A 371 16.50 -9.40 9.14
CA LYS A 371 15.14 -9.18 9.63
C LYS A 371 14.79 -10.22 10.69
N ASP A 372 13.95 -9.84 11.64
CA ASP A 372 13.49 -10.63 12.80
C ASP A 372 12.82 -11.99 12.48
N ASP A 373 12.69 -12.34 11.19
CA ASP A 373 12.08 -13.55 10.64
C ASP A 373 13.01 -14.35 9.71
N ALA A 374 14.24 -13.89 9.47
CA ALA A 374 15.22 -14.66 8.73
C ALA A 374 15.63 -15.85 9.60
N SER A 375 15.54 -17.07 9.06
CA SER A 375 15.87 -18.32 9.74
C SER A 375 17.38 -18.48 10.05
N ILE A 376 18.07 -17.38 10.38
CA ILE A 376 19.52 -17.26 10.52
C ILE A 376 19.89 -16.44 11.77
N ASN A 377 19.03 -15.49 12.21
CA ASN A 377 19.14 -14.91 13.55
C ASN A 377 18.34 -15.79 14.52
N LEU A 378 19.07 -16.43 15.43
CA LEU A 378 18.59 -17.39 16.39
C LEU A 378 18.17 -16.72 17.72
N ASN A 379 18.49 -15.43 17.90
CA ASN A 379 18.06 -14.58 19.03
C ASN A 379 17.41 -13.25 18.59
N PRO A 380 16.35 -13.28 17.76
CA PRO A 380 15.72 -12.07 17.21
C PRO A 380 15.01 -11.21 18.28
N GLU A 381 14.89 -11.71 19.51
CA GLU A 381 14.43 -10.95 20.67
C GLU A 381 15.53 -10.13 21.37
N VAL A 382 16.80 -10.44 21.12
CA VAL A 382 17.96 -9.76 21.73
C VAL A 382 18.51 -8.69 20.79
N ASP A 383 18.72 -9.02 19.52
CA ASP A 383 19.20 -8.10 18.50
C ASP A 383 18.77 -8.56 17.10
N ASN A 384 19.24 -7.82 16.09
CA ASN A 384 18.97 -8.10 14.68
C ASN A 384 20.24 -8.45 13.89
N VAL A 385 21.32 -8.88 14.53
CA VAL A 385 22.61 -9.12 13.88
C VAL A 385 23.02 -10.57 14.05
N VAL A 386 23.40 -11.25 12.97
CA VAL A 386 23.96 -12.60 13.09
C VAL A 386 25.39 -12.51 13.61
N ASP A 387 25.61 -12.92 14.86
CA ASP A 387 26.90 -12.84 15.51
C ASP A 387 27.24 -14.08 16.35
N LEU A 388 28.21 -13.92 17.26
CA LEU A 388 28.69 -15.00 18.10
C LEU A 388 27.60 -15.57 19.02
N LEU A 389 26.61 -14.77 19.40
CA LEU A 389 25.48 -15.19 20.20
C LEU A 389 24.63 -16.20 19.42
N ASP A 390 24.33 -15.96 18.16
CA ASP A 390 23.58 -16.90 17.32
C ASP A 390 24.36 -18.21 17.14
N ILE A 391 25.66 -18.13 16.84
CA ILE A 391 26.49 -19.34 16.72
C ILE A 391 26.53 -20.12 18.05
N SER A 392 26.52 -19.43 19.19
CA SER A 392 26.47 -20.09 20.50
C SER A 392 25.15 -20.84 20.73
N LEU A 393 24.03 -20.29 20.23
CA LEU A 393 22.71 -20.92 20.30
C LEU A 393 22.59 -22.13 19.37
N LEU A 394 23.16 -22.04 18.17
CA LEU A 394 23.30 -23.18 17.27
C LEU A 394 24.15 -24.27 17.92
N ALA A 395 25.34 -23.93 18.45
CA ALA A 395 26.27 -24.87 19.06
C ALA A 395 25.65 -25.61 20.26
N ASN A 396 24.81 -24.93 21.05
CA ASN A 396 24.07 -25.55 22.15
C ASN A 396 23.05 -26.60 21.68
N SER A 397 22.62 -26.52 20.42
CA SER A 397 21.61 -27.41 19.82
C SER A 397 22.21 -28.41 18.82
N PHE A 398 23.54 -28.42 18.65
CA PHE A 398 24.27 -29.22 17.67
C PHE A 398 24.14 -30.72 17.92
N GLU A 399 23.89 -31.48 16.85
CA GLU A 399 23.62 -32.92 16.91
C GLU A 399 24.74 -33.77 16.28
N GLY A 400 25.84 -33.14 15.85
CA GLY A 400 26.97 -33.75 15.13
C GLY A 400 28.21 -34.01 15.97
#